data_AF-A0A2D8C4G3-F1
#
_entry.id   AF-A0A2D8C4G3-F1
#
_cell.length_a   1.000
_cell.length_b   1.000
_cell.length_c   1.000
_cell.angle_alpha   90.00
_cell.angle_beta   90.00
_cell.angle_gamma   90.00
#
_symmetry.space_group_name_H-M   'P 1'
#
loop_
_entity.id
_entity.type
_entity.pdbx_description
1 polymer ?
#
loop_
_entity_poly.entity_id
_entity_poly.type
_entity_poly.pdbx_seq_one_letter_code
_entity_poly.pdbx_strand_id
1 'polypeptide(L)'
;MLHHALESTETMTIEARAQWIKDAARETYTHTKQEFFTEDELAEKHRQSTDYTREIIRLSDTKKLIMDAFTKGNENEYEVSIPQTLGIKHLTEMRDRLVRQVDKGFEETTLNIYGIPHEDGNMYFFDIEGNIIAERTRSLSIREKREIFGLFIGETEVRKVSNN
;
A
#
# COMPACT_ATOMS: atom_id res chain seq x y z
N MET A 1 2.78 -27.09 -11.98
CA MET A 1 3.31 -26.26 -13.08
C MET A 1 3.41 -24.75 -12.74
N LEU A 2 3.50 -24.33 -11.46
CA LEU A 2 3.74 -22.92 -11.09
C LEU A 2 5.08 -22.36 -11.59
N HIS A 3 6.16 -23.14 -11.47
CA HIS A 3 7.47 -22.74 -12.01
C HIS A 3 7.38 -22.52 -13.52
N HIS A 4 6.72 -23.41 -14.27
CA HIS A 4 6.65 -23.29 -15.73
C HIS A 4 5.69 -22.18 -16.23
N ALA A 5 4.70 -21.77 -15.43
CA ALA A 5 3.77 -20.68 -15.72
C ALA A 5 4.27 -19.31 -15.23
N LEU A 6 5.07 -19.26 -14.16
CA LEU A 6 5.79 -18.05 -13.75
C LEU A 6 7.04 -17.82 -14.60
N GLU A 7 7.78 -18.88 -14.96
CA GLU A 7 8.93 -18.81 -15.88
C GLU A 7 8.49 -18.38 -17.30
N SER A 8 7.30 -18.78 -17.76
CA SER A 8 6.77 -18.26 -19.03
C SER A 8 6.39 -16.77 -18.94
N THR A 9 6.13 -16.24 -17.74
CA THR A 9 5.87 -14.81 -17.52
C THR A 9 7.13 -13.96 -17.36
N GLU A 10 8.32 -14.56 -17.21
CA GLU A 10 9.60 -13.81 -17.21
C GLU A 10 9.85 -13.11 -18.56
N THR A 11 9.22 -13.60 -19.63
CA THR A 11 9.26 -12.98 -20.98
C THR A 11 8.06 -12.08 -21.28
N MET A 12 7.06 -12.01 -20.40
CA MET A 12 5.87 -11.16 -20.58
C MET A 12 6.14 -9.74 -20.09
N THR A 13 5.58 -8.75 -20.78
CA THR A 13 5.56 -7.37 -20.29
C THR A 13 4.80 -7.29 -18.97
N ILE A 14 5.15 -6.30 -18.14
CA ILE A 14 4.51 -6.07 -16.83
C ILE A 14 2.98 -5.96 -16.99
N GLU A 15 2.52 -5.30 -18.05
CA GLU A 15 1.10 -5.14 -18.36
C GLU A 15 0.40 -6.47 -18.69
N ALA A 16 1.05 -7.33 -19.49
CA ALA A 16 0.49 -8.62 -19.85
C ALA A 16 0.43 -9.57 -18.64
N ARG A 17 1.41 -9.47 -17.73
CA ARG A 17 1.41 -10.22 -16.47
C ARG A 17 0.30 -9.74 -15.53
N ALA A 18 0.15 -8.43 -15.38
CA ALA A 18 -0.91 -7.83 -14.57
C ALA A 18 -2.32 -8.25 -15.07
N GLN A 19 -2.51 -8.29 -16.39
CA GLN A 19 -3.76 -8.74 -16.98
C GLN A 19 -4.01 -10.23 -16.73
N TRP A 20 -2.99 -11.08 -16.93
CA TRP A 20 -3.10 -12.50 -16.63
C TRP A 20 -3.43 -12.77 -15.15
N ILE A 21 -2.79 -12.05 -14.21
CA ILE A 21 -3.08 -12.19 -12.78
C ILE A 21 -4.56 -11.89 -12.50
N LYS A 22 -5.11 -10.82 -13.09
CA LYS A 22 -6.53 -10.46 -12.94
C LYS A 22 -7.46 -11.52 -13.54
N ASP A 23 -7.12 -12.06 -14.70
CA ASP A 23 -7.96 -13.04 -15.41
C ASP A 23 -7.90 -14.43 -14.76
N ALA A 24 -6.75 -14.81 -14.21
CA ALA A 24 -6.54 -16.07 -13.49
C ALA A 24 -7.06 -16.03 -12.04
N ALA A 25 -7.25 -14.84 -11.48
CA ALA A 25 -7.72 -14.66 -10.11
C ALA A 25 -9.13 -15.23 -9.92
N ARG A 26 -9.29 -16.04 -8.88
CA ARG A 26 -10.60 -16.52 -8.42
C ARG A 26 -11.12 -15.71 -7.23
N GLU A 27 -10.21 -15.13 -6.47
CA GLU A 27 -10.52 -14.31 -5.32
C GLU A 27 -9.76 -12.98 -5.42
N THR A 28 -10.36 -11.91 -4.92
CA THR A 28 -9.69 -10.62 -4.79
C THR A 28 -9.96 -10.08 -3.41
N TYR A 29 -8.90 -9.67 -2.71
CA TYR A 29 -8.99 -9.07 -1.38
C TYR A 29 -8.20 -7.77 -1.33
N THR A 30 -8.60 -6.92 -0.41
CA THR A 30 -7.81 -5.78 0.00
C THR A 30 -6.88 -6.21 1.13
N HIS A 31 -5.57 -6.11 0.91
CA HIS A 31 -4.54 -6.39 1.90
C HIS A 31 -3.88 -5.09 2.34
N THR A 32 -3.93 -4.81 3.63
CA THR A 32 -3.20 -3.69 4.22
C THR A 32 -1.88 -4.20 4.78
N LYS A 33 -0.78 -3.70 4.23
CA LYS A 33 0.57 -3.93 4.73
C LYS A 33 0.99 -2.73 5.56
N GLN A 34 1.56 -3.00 6.74
CA GLN A 34 2.18 -1.99 7.59
C GLN A 34 3.69 -2.04 7.37
N GLU A 35 4.27 -0.93 6.93
CA GLU A 35 5.71 -0.78 6.76
C GLU A 35 6.22 0.16 7.86
N PHE A 36 6.94 -0.41 8.83
CA PHE A 36 7.47 0.35 9.95
C PHE A 36 8.63 1.22 9.51
N PHE A 37 8.62 2.47 9.96
CA PHE A 37 9.72 3.38 9.72
C PHE A 37 10.90 3.04 10.61
N THR A 38 12.10 3.21 10.06
CA THR A 38 13.34 3.23 10.83
C THR A 38 13.44 4.48 11.69
N GLU A 39 14.34 4.47 12.69
CA GLU A 39 14.57 5.65 13.55
C GLU A 39 15.02 6.88 12.74
N ASP A 40 15.84 6.68 11.71
CA ASP A 40 16.31 7.76 10.83
C ASP A 40 15.16 8.35 10.00
N GLU A 41 14.26 7.50 9.48
CA GLU A 41 13.09 7.96 8.73
C GLU A 41 12.10 8.73 9.62
N LEU A 42 11.91 8.29 10.87
CA LEU A 42 11.10 9.02 11.84
C LEU A 42 11.71 10.38 12.16
N ALA A 43 13.03 10.43 12.39
CA ALA A 43 13.73 11.68 12.66
C ALA A 43 13.61 12.66 11.49
N GLU A 44 13.75 12.19 10.25
CA GLU A 44 13.60 13.02 9.06
C GLU A 44 12.18 13.54 8.90
N LYS A 45 11.16 12.70 9.05
CA LYS A 45 9.74 13.13 9.02
C LYS A 45 9.44 14.17 10.10
N HIS A 46 10.03 14.02 11.29
CA HIS A 46 9.88 14.98 12.37
C HIS A 46 10.53 16.34 12.07
N ARG A 47 11.70 16.34 11.40
CA ARG A 47 12.35 17.57 10.90
C ARG A 47 11.48 18.26 9.86
N GLN A 48 11.02 17.52 8.86
CA GLN A 48 10.15 18.05 7.80
C GLN A 48 8.87 18.67 8.36
N SER A 49 8.21 18.01 9.33
CA SER A 49 7.04 18.55 10.02
C SER A 49 7.34 19.88 10.74
N THR A 50 8.53 19.98 11.35
CA THR A 50 8.98 21.21 12.02
C THR A 50 9.20 22.34 11.02
N ASP A 51 9.80 22.05 9.87
CA ASP A 51 10.05 23.05 8.83
C ASP A 51 8.75 23.56 8.21
N TYR A 52 7.79 22.68 7.91
CA TYR A 52 6.45 23.10 7.50
C TYR A 52 5.76 23.98 8.53
N THR A 53 5.92 23.67 9.82
CA THR A 53 5.37 24.51 10.89
C THR A 53 5.96 25.92 10.87
N ARG A 54 7.28 26.06 10.67
CA ARG A 54 7.95 27.36 10.55
C ARG A 54 7.46 28.14 9.34
N GLU A 55 7.27 27.48 8.21
CA GLU A 55 6.79 28.09 6.97
C GLU A 55 5.34 28.57 7.09
N ILE A 56 4.47 27.77 7.72
CA ILE A 56 3.08 28.16 8.05
C ILE A 56 3.06 29.41 8.93
N ILE A 57 3.90 29.48 9.95
CA ILE A 57 3.99 30.65 10.85
C ILE A 57 4.37 31.89 10.05
N ARG A 58 5.45 31.82 9.24
CA ARG A 58 5.89 32.94 8.40
C ARG A 58 4.78 33.46 7.50
N LEU A 59 4.08 32.58 6.79
CA LEU A 59 2.96 32.96 5.91
C LEU A 59 1.77 33.54 6.69
N SER A 60 1.49 33.00 7.87
CA SER A 60 0.39 33.49 8.72
C SER A 60 0.69 34.89 9.26
N ASP A 61 1.94 35.13 9.66
CA ASP A 61 2.41 36.45 10.10
C ASP A 61 2.37 37.47 8.95
N THR A 62 2.82 37.08 7.75
CA THR A 62 2.70 37.91 6.54
C THR A 62 1.25 38.25 6.24
N LYS A 63 0.35 37.26 6.30
CA LYS A 63 -1.09 37.48 6.09
C LYS A 63 -1.67 38.44 7.12
N LYS A 64 -1.30 38.27 8.40
CA LYS A 64 -1.74 39.15 9.48
C LYS A 64 -1.25 40.58 9.27
N LEU A 65 0.02 40.75 8.90
CA LEU A 65 0.61 42.06 8.60
C LEU A 65 -0.17 42.78 7.49
N ILE A 66 -0.47 42.08 6.40
CA ILE A 66 -1.27 42.61 5.29
C ILE A 66 -2.67 43.01 5.78
N MET A 67 -3.35 42.13 6.51
CA MET A 67 -4.70 42.40 7.04
C MET A 67 -4.73 43.59 8.01
N ASP A 68 -3.73 43.70 8.88
CA ASP A 68 -3.59 44.81 9.82
C ASP A 68 -3.33 46.13 9.08
N ALA A 69 -2.54 46.12 8.00
CA ALA A 69 -2.32 47.29 7.16
C ALA A 69 -3.59 47.77 6.45
N PHE A 70 -4.38 46.83 5.91
CA PHE A 70 -5.67 47.13 5.25
C PHE A 70 -6.71 47.67 6.23
N THR A 71 -6.84 47.05 7.41
CA THR A 71 -7.89 47.40 8.39
C THR A 71 -7.60 48.71 9.13
N LYS A 72 -6.33 49.05 9.34
CA LYS A 72 -5.95 50.30 10.04
C LYS A 72 -5.95 51.53 9.13
N GLY A 73 -6.10 51.38 7.81
CA GLY A 73 -6.15 52.49 6.87
C GLY A 73 -4.86 53.30 6.89
N ASN A 74 -3.73 52.68 6.54
CA ASN A 74 -2.47 53.41 6.39
C ASN A 74 -2.37 54.04 4.99
N GLU A 75 -2.00 55.33 4.92
CA GLU A 75 -1.73 56.07 3.69
C GLU A 75 -0.35 55.75 3.07
N ASN A 76 0.47 54.94 3.73
CA ASN A 76 1.80 54.56 3.26
C ASN A 76 1.75 53.32 2.36
N GLU A 77 2.49 53.33 1.25
CA GLU A 77 2.76 52.13 0.45
C GLU A 77 3.56 51.11 1.28
N TYR A 78 3.05 49.88 1.37
CA TYR A 78 3.74 48.76 2.02
C TYR A 78 4.14 47.72 0.98
N GLU A 79 5.43 47.43 0.93
CA GLU A 79 5.96 46.31 0.17
C GLU A 79 6.05 45.08 1.09
N VAL A 80 5.32 44.02 0.75
CA VAL A 80 5.32 42.76 1.51
C VAL A 80 5.86 41.66 0.62
N SER A 81 7.01 41.09 1.00
CA SER A 81 7.57 39.92 0.32
C SER A 81 6.81 38.66 0.73
N ILE A 82 6.06 38.09 -0.22
CA ILE A 82 5.40 36.80 -0.04
C ILE A 82 6.38 35.70 -0.43
N PRO A 83 6.78 34.81 0.49
CA PRO A 83 7.68 33.72 0.15
C PRO A 83 6.99 32.76 -0.84
N GLN A 84 7.74 32.28 -1.83
CA GLN A 84 7.28 31.26 -2.77
C GLN A 84 7.13 29.93 -2.04
N THR A 85 5.90 29.58 -1.71
CA THR A 85 5.56 28.42 -0.86
C THR A 85 4.31 27.74 -1.43
N LEU A 86 4.03 26.51 -0.98
CA LEU A 86 2.84 25.75 -1.41
C LEU A 86 1.52 26.26 -0.78
N GLY A 87 1.57 27.37 -0.02
CA GLY A 87 0.43 27.98 0.65
C GLY A 87 0.04 27.28 1.96
N ILE A 88 -0.54 28.05 2.90
CA ILE A 88 -0.80 27.59 4.29
C ILE A 88 -1.61 26.30 4.34
N LYS A 89 -2.67 26.17 3.52
CA LYS A 89 -3.55 25.00 3.54
C LYS A 89 -2.79 23.73 3.19
N HIS A 90 -2.03 23.75 2.11
CA HIS A 90 -1.26 22.59 1.67
C HIS A 90 -0.14 22.23 2.65
N LEU A 91 0.59 23.24 3.16
CA LEU A 91 1.61 23.03 4.17
C LEU A 91 1.03 22.41 5.46
N THR A 92 -0.18 22.81 5.85
CA THR A 92 -0.89 22.25 7.02
C THR A 92 -1.26 20.79 6.78
N GLU A 93 -1.82 20.45 5.62
CA GLU A 93 -2.16 19.07 5.24
C GLU A 93 -0.91 18.17 5.23
N MET A 94 0.19 18.66 4.67
CA MET A 94 1.47 17.93 4.61
C MET A 94 2.07 17.72 6.01
N ARG A 95 2.08 18.76 6.85
CA ARG A 95 2.50 18.66 8.25
C ARG A 95 1.64 17.63 9.00
N ASP A 96 0.32 17.72 8.90
CA ASP A 96 -0.58 16.83 9.64
C ASP A 96 -0.44 15.38 9.19
N ARG A 97 -0.19 15.14 7.90
CA ARG A 97 0.15 13.80 7.39
C ARG A 97 1.44 13.29 8.01
N LEU A 98 2.51 14.10 8.06
CA LEU A 98 3.79 13.70 8.64
C LEU A 98 3.69 13.43 10.15
N VAL A 99 2.98 14.29 10.90
CA VAL A 99 2.75 14.09 12.33
C VAL A 99 2.05 12.75 12.57
N ARG A 100 0.98 12.45 11.81
CA ARG A 100 0.28 11.15 11.93
C ARG A 100 1.19 9.96 11.58
N GLN A 101 2.07 10.11 10.60
CA GLN A 101 3.03 9.05 10.24
C GLN A 101 4.05 8.82 11.36
N VAL A 102 4.55 9.90 11.98
CA VAL A 102 5.47 9.82 13.12
C VAL A 102 4.79 9.18 14.33
N ASP A 103 3.56 9.61 14.66
CA ASP A 103 2.79 9.08 15.79
C ASP A 103 2.46 7.59 15.63
N LYS A 104 2.14 7.16 14.40
CA LYS A 104 1.87 5.74 14.09
C LYS A 104 3.14 4.89 14.08
N GLY A 105 4.26 5.44 13.61
CA GLY A 105 5.51 4.69 13.43
C GLY A 105 5.55 3.79 12.18
N PHE A 106 4.51 3.81 11.34
CA PHE A 106 4.43 3.01 10.12
C PHE A 106 3.58 3.68 9.04
N GLU A 107 3.79 3.29 7.78
CA GLU A 107 2.90 3.59 6.66
C GLU A 107 1.99 2.40 6.36
N GLU A 108 0.70 2.67 6.12
CA GLU A 108 -0.26 1.66 5.70
C GLU A 108 -0.40 1.71 4.19
N THR A 109 0.13 0.69 3.52
CA THR A 109 -0.04 0.52 2.08
C THR A 109 -1.15 -0.48 1.86
N THR A 110 -2.26 0.00 1.30
CA THR A 110 -3.40 -0.83 0.94
C THR A 110 -3.26 -1.30 -0.50
N LEU A 111 -3.15 -2.61 -0.70
CA LEU A 111 -2.94 -3.26 -1.99
C LEU A 111 -4.10 -4.21 -2.28
N ASN A 112 -4.47 -4.31 -3.55
CA ASN A 112 -5.37 -5.38 -3.99
C ASN A 112 -4.55 -6.62 -4.30
N ILE A 113 -4.93 -7.74 -3.72
CA ILE A 113 -4.28 -9.03 -3.90
C ILE A 113 -5.22 -10.01 -4.59
N TYR A 114 -4.66 -10.87 -5.42
CA TYR A 114 -5.35 -11.76 -6.33
C TYR A 114 -5.02 -13.20 -5.99
N GLY A 115 -6.04 -13.98 -5.60
CA GLY A 115 -5.90 -15.40 -5.25
C GLY A 115 -5.95 -16.28 -6.49
N ILE A 116 -4.86 -16.98 -6.77
CA ILE A 116 -4.74 -17.93 -7.88
C ILE A 116 -4.52 -19.34 -7.29
N PRO A 117 -5.40 -20.30 -7.61
CA PRO A 117 -5.30 -21.67 -7.11
C PRO A 117 -4.17 -22.41 -7.82
N HIS A 118 -3.45 -23.26 -7.07
CA HIS A 118 -2.40 -24.12 -7.62
C HIS A 118 -2.67 -25.61 -7.36
N GLU A 119 -2.06 -26.44 -8.21
CA GLU A 119 -2.22 -27.90 -8.24
C GLU A 119 -1.69 -28.60 -6.99
N ASP A 120 -0.77 -27.98 -6.25
CA ASP A 120 -0.34 -28.46 -4.91
C ASP A 120 -1.46 -28.38 -3.85
N GLY A 121 -2.60 -27.80 -4.22
CA GLY A 121 -3.76 -27.68 -3.36
C GLY A 121 -3.73 -26.44 -2.48
N ASN A 122 -2.91 -25.42 -2.80
CA ASN A 122 -2.92 -24.13 -2.13
C ASN A 122 -3.45 -23.02 -3.05
N MET A 123 -3.99 -21.97 -2.43
CA MET A 123 -4.32 -20.69 -3.03
C MET A 123 -3.18 -19.73 -2.71
N TYR A 124 -2.50 -19.24 -3.75
CA TYR A 124 -1.44 -18.24 -3.62
C TYR A 124 -2.01 -16.86 -3.93
N PHE A 125 -1.63 -15.87 -3.12
CA PHE A 125 -2.05 -14.49 -3.35
C PHE A 125 -0.90 -13.68 -3.92
N PHE A 126 -1.19 -12.97 -5.00
CA PHE A 126 -0.24 -12.12 -5.71
C PHE A 126 -0.72 -10.67 -5.68
N ASP A 127 0.21 -9.73 -5.61
CA ASP A 127 -0.10 -8.34 -6.01
C ASP A 127 -0.16 -8.23 -7.54
N ILE A 128 -0.49 -7.03 -8.04
CA ILE A 128 -0.62 -6.80 -9.48
C ILE A 128 0.72 -6.88 -10.23
N GLU A 129 1.84 -6.78 -9.52
CA GLU A 129 3.19 -6.84 -10.06
C GLU A 129 3.71 -8.29 -10.13
N GLY A 130 3.02 -9.22 -9.47
CA GLY A 130 3.34 -10.65 -9.43
C GLY A 130 4.14 -11.07 -8.20
N ASN A 131 4.27 -10.22 -7.18
CA ASN A 131 4.91 -10.60 -5.93
C ASN A 131 3.96 -11.45 -5.07
N ILE A 132 4.48 -12.55 -4.53
CA ILE A 132 3.71 -13.46 -3.68
C ILE A 132 3.56 -12.88 -2.27
N ILE A 133 2.32 -12.81 -1.78
CA ILE A 133 1.98 -12.44 -0.40
C ILE A 133 1.87 -13.73 0.43
N ALA A 134 3.02 -14.24 0.86
CA ALA A 134 3.13 -15.54 1.54
C ALA A 134 2.19 -15.68 2.75
N GLU A 135 2.05 -14.61 3.54
CA GLU A 135 1.21 -14.54 4.74
C GLU A 135 -0.29 -14.82 4.49
N ARG A 136 -0.75 -14.67 3.25
CA ARG A 136 -2.15 -14.88 2.86
C ARG A 136 -2.38 -16.23 2.18
N THR A 137 -1.31 -16.97 1.90
CA THR A 137 -1.40 -18.30 1.28
C THR A 137 -2.23 -19.23 2.17
N ARG A 138 -3.22 -19.89 1.58
CA ARG A 138 -4.09 -20.84 2.30
C ARG A 138 -4.25 -22.13 1.53
N SER A 139 -4.58 -23.22 2.21
CA SER A 139 -4.96 -24.45 1.53
C SER A 139 -6.35 -24.33 0.89
N LEU A 140 -6.49 -24.91 -0.30
CA LEU A 140 -7.79 -25.09 -0.96
C LEU A 140 -8.59 -26.15 -0.22
N SER A 141 -9.88 -25.90 -0.06
CA SER A 141 -10.83 -26.87 0.45
C SER A 141 -11.01 -28.03 -0.54
N ILE A 142 -11.51 -29.18 -0.06
CA ILE A 142 -11.79 -30.36 -0.90
C ILE A 142 -12.75 -30.01 -2.05
N ARG A 143 -13.72 -29.14 -1.78
CA ARG A 143 -14.68 -28.66 -2.78
C ARG A 143 -13.96 -27.84 -3.86
N GLU A 144 -13.14 -26.87 -3.46
CA GLU A 144 -12.38 -26.04 -4.40
C GLU A 144 -11.42 -26.88 -5.26
N LYS A 145 -10.70 -27.85 -4.66
CA LYS A 145 -9.81 -28.75 -5.42
C LYS A 145 -10.56 -29.53 -6.48
N ARG A 146 -11.76 -30.03 -6.16
CA ARG A 146 -12.62 -30.76 -7.10
C ARG A 146 -13.16 -29.85 -8.21
N GLU A 147 -13.63 -28.67 -7.84
CA GLU A 147 -14.25 -27.72 -8.76
C GLU A 147 -13.24 -27.10 -9.73
N ILE A 148 -12.02 -26.81 -9.25
CA ILE A 148 -10.99 -26.10 -10.00
C ILE A 148 -10.15 -27.07 -10.85
N PHE A 149 -9.74 -28.21 -10.29
CA PHE A 149 -8.81 -29.13 -10.96
C PHE A 149 -9.46 -30.43 -11.45
N GLY A 150 -10.74 -30.67 -11.17
CA GLY A 150 -11.40 -31.93 -11.52
C GLY A 150 -10.77 -33.15 -10.84
N LEU A 151 -9.94 -32.95 -9.81
CA LEU A 151 -9.25 -34.02 -9.10
C LEU A 151 -10.28 -34.84 -8.33
N PHE A 152 -10.60 -36.02 -8.86
CA PHE A 152 -11.15 -37.09 -8.06
C PHE A 152 -10.10 -37.44 -7.02
N ILE A 153 -10.40 -37.26 -5.73
CA ILE A 153 -9.65 -37.94 -4.67
C ILE A 153 -10.01 -39.42 -4.79
N GLY A 154 -9.37 -40.11 -5.72
CA GLY A 154 -9.43 -41.54 -5.90
C GLY A 154 -8.35 -42.20 -5.05
N GLU A 155 -8.80 -42.80 -3.94
CA GLU A 155 -8.27 -43.99 -3.22
C GLU A 155 -6.77 -44.00 -2.81
N THR A 156 -6.41 -44.32 -1.57
CA THR A 156 -6.32 -45.72 -1.12
C THR A 156 -6.21 -45.76 0.42
N GLU A 157 -7.27 -46.10 1.15
CA GLU A 157 -7.10 -46.67 2.47
C GLU A 157 -6.68 -48.13 2.28
N VAL A 158 -5.38 -48.42 2.47
CA VAL A 158 -4.91 -49.79 2.60
C VAL A 158 -5.47 -50.34 3.91
N ARG A 159 -6.65 -50.97 3.85
CA ARG A 159 -7.14 -51.81 4.95
C ARG A 159 -6.15 -52.96 5.09
N LYS A 160 -5.33 -52.92 6.14
CA LYS A 160 -4.60 -54.11 6.61
C LYS A 160 -5.64 -55.17 6.96
N VAL A 161 -5.78 -56.18 6.12
CA VAL A 161 -6.43 -57.43 6.48
C VAL A 161 -5.44 -58.16 7.39
N SER A 162 -5.67 -58.06 8.69
CA SER A 162 -5.00 -58.92 9.68
C SER A 162 -5.65 -60.30 9.59
N ASN A 163 -4.97 -61.26 8.97
CA ASN A 163 -5.30 -62.67 9.17
C ASN A 163 -4.75 -63.10 10.53
N ASN A 164 -5.64 -63.50 11.44
CA ASN A 164 -5.36 -64.37 12.58
C ASN A 164 -6.45 -65.43 12.65
#